data_AF-A0A926XBQ8-F1
#
_entry.id   AF-A0A926XBQ8-F1
#
_cell.length_a   1.000
_cell.length_b   1.000
_cell.length_c   1.000
_cell.angle_alpha   90.00
_cell.angle_beta   90.00
_cell.angle_gamma   90.00
#
_symmetry.space_group_name_H-M   'P 1'
#
loop_
_entity.id
_entity.type
_entity.pdbx_description
1 polymer ?
#
loop_
_entity_poly.entity_id
_entity_poly.type
_entity_poly.pdbx_seq_one_letter_code
_entity_poly.pdbx_strand_id
1 'polypeptide(L)'
;MSLLLLWLPVAAPIYLLLSKDPNLVTILTMGLLFAAFLLLVRWWGQKVYQQPQLLRRYGLQGTRQNAKELFSGLGVGVLITFSLFGLEGLLGWLVWQPPTIPLAKLILEGLASALGIGFAEELVFRGWLLDELERDYRPRVSLLADAFIFALLHFLKPLREIFRTLPGFPGLLLLGLTLVWAKRGSKGRLGLSIGLHAGLVWGYYIINVGNLVQFSGQVSDWITGVDKNPLAGVIGLVFLSVLAFGMRKRSHSLDSPQ
;
A
#
# COMPACT_ATOMS: atom_id res chain seq x y z
N MET A 1 -5.83 -22.31 -17.03
CA MET A 1 -6.28 -23.61 -16.50
C MET A 1 -5.29 -24.25 -15.53
N SER A 2 -3.98 -24.27 -15.80
CA SER A 2 -2.99 -24.93 -14.94
C SER A 2 -2.89 -24.38 -13.52
N LEU A 3 -2.97 -23.05 -13.35
CA LEU A 3 -2.94 -22.42 -12.02
C LEU A 3 -4.17 -22.76 -11.17
N LEU A 4 -5.34 -22.83 -11.81
CA LEU A 4 -6.60 -23.15 -11.15
C LEU A 4 -6.58 -24.60 -10.65
N LEU A 5 -6.09 -25.54 -11.47
CA LEU A 5 -5.93 -26.94 -11.08
C LEU A 5 -4.95 -27.14 -9.91
N LEU A 6 -3.91 -26.31 -9.84
CA LEU A 6 -2.90 -26.37 -8.78
C LEU A 6 -3.41 -25.72 -7.47
N TRP A 7 -4.26 -24.71 -7.58
CA TRP A 7 -4.80 -23.97 -6.43
C TRP A 7 -6.08 -24.59 -5.85
N LEU A 8 -6.93 -25.20 -6.68
CA LEU A 8 -8.22 -25.77 -6.27
C LEU A 8 -8.12 -26.73 -5.08
N PRO A 9 -7.14 -27.66 -5.00
CA PRO A 9 -7.00 -28.58 -3.87
C PRO A 9 -6.68 -27.90 -2.54
N VAL A 10 -6.11 -26.69 -2.57
CA VAL A 10 -5.80 -25.89 -1.38
C VAL A 10 -6.97 -24.96 -1.04
N ALA A 11 -7.56 -24.32 -2.05
CA ALA A 11 -8.65 -23.37 -1.88
C ALA A 11 -9.95 -24.05 -1.43
N ALA A 12 -10.32 -25.19 -2.03
CA ALA A 12 -11.60 -25.84 -1.78
C ALA A 12 -11.78 -26.24 -0.31
N PRO A 13 -10.81 -26.88 0.38
CA PRO A 13 -10.93 -27.17 1.81
C PRO A 13 -11.12 -25.92 2.67
N ILE A 14 -10.38 -24.85 2.40
CA ILE A 14 -10.49 -23.59 3.16
C ILE A 14 -11.91 -23.02 3.03
N TYR A 15 -12.42 -22.93 1.79
CA TYR A 15 -13.76 -22.39 1.53
C TYR A 15 -14.87 -23.28 2.09
N LEU A 16 -14.73 -24.61 2.00
CA LEU A 16 -15.75 -25.54 2.48
C LEU A 16 -15.80 -25.60 4.01
N LEU A 17 -14.63 -25.74 4.67
CA LEU A 17 -14.54 -25.90 6.12
C LEU A 17 -14.77 -24.59 6.88
N LEU A 18 -14.38 -23.45 6.30
CA LEU A 18 -14.44 -22.14 6.96
C LEU A 18 -15.46 -21.20 6.32
N SER A 19 -16.42 -21.73 5.55
CA SER A 19 -17.50 -20.97 4.91
C SER A 19 -18.27 -20.04 5.86
N LYS A 20 -18.29 -20.36 7.17
CA LYS A 20 -18.96 -19.56 8.21
C LYS A 20 -18.17 -18.34 8.68
N ASP A 21 -16.87 -18.24 8.36
CA ASP A 21 -16.01 -17.11 8.71
C ASP A 21 -15.30 -16.56 7.45
N PRO A 22 -15.96 -15.67 6.69
CA PRO A 22 -15.41 -15.08 5.47
C PRO A 22 -14.10 -14.30 5.69
N ASN A 23 -13.92 -13.71 6.87
CA ASN A 23 -12.71 -12.97 7.22
C ASN A 23 -11.53 -13.92 7.35
N LEU A 24 -11.71 -15.03 8.09
CA LEU A 24 -10.68 -16.04 8.23
C LEU A 24 -10.33 -16.71 6.89
N VAL A 25 -11.34 -17.00 6.05
CA VAL A 25 -11.12 -17.49 4.68
C VAL A 25 -10.21 -16.54 3.91
N THR A 26 -10.49 -15.23 3.97
CA THR A 26 -9.68 -14.22 3.26
C THR A 26 -8.26 -14.15 3.79
N ILE A 27 -8.08 -14.09 5.11
CA ILE A 27 -6.77 -14.03 5.77
C ILE A 27 -5.92 -15.26 5.40
N LEU A 28 -6.49 -16.47 5.50
CA LEU A 28 -5.78 -17.70 5.17
C LEU A 28 -5.47 -17.80 3.68
N THR A 29 -6.42 -17.46 2.81
CA THR A 29 -6.23 -17.48 1.36
C THR A 29 -5.11 -16.53 0.95
N MET A 30 -5.16 -15.27 1.39
CA MET A 30 -4.15 -14.26 1.07
C MET A 30 -2.79 -14.61 1.68
N GLY A 31 -2.77 -15.08 2.94
CA GLY A 31 -1.54 -15.50 3.61
C GLY A 31 -0.85 -16.68 2.91
N LEU A 32 -1.61 -17.69 2.48
CA LEU A 32 -1.10 -18.84 1.75
C LEU A 32 -0.61 -18.46 0.35
N LEU A 33 -1.35 -17.63 -0.38
CA LEU A 33 -0.92 -17.14 -1.69
C LEU A 33 0.38 -16.34 -1.57
N PHE A 34 0.50 -15.49 -0.55
CA PHE A 34 1.70 -14.72 -0.31
C PHE A 34 2.88 -15.61 0.11
N ALA A 35 2.66 -16.63 0.93
CA ALA A 35 3.68 -17.63 1.27
C ALA A 35 4.14 -18.40 0.02
N ALA A 36 3.21 -18.81 -0.84
CA ALA A 36 3.51 -19.45 -2.11
C ALA A 36 4.33 -18.54 -3.02
N PHE A 37 3.99 -17.26 -3.11
CA PHE A 37 4.77 -16.25 -3.82
C PHE A 37 6.21 -16.16 -3.28
N LEU A 38 6.40 -16.10 -1.96
CA LEU A 38 7.75 -16.05 -1.36
C LEU A 38 8.59 -17.29 -1.69
N LEU A 39 7.98 -18.49 -1.64
CA LEU A 39 8.64 -19.74 -2.01
C LEU A 39 9.01 -19.76 -3.50
N LEU A 40 8.09 -19.33 -4.36
CA LEU A 40 8.31 -19.27 -5.81
C LEU A 40 9.42 -18.28 -6.17
N VAL A 41 9.44 -17.10 -5.57
CA VAL A 41 10.51 -16.11 -5.77
C VAL A 41 11.87 -16.67 -5.38
N ARG A 42 11.97 -17.38 -4.24
CA ARG A 42 13.22 -18.01 -3.80
C ARG A 42 13.66 -19.10 -4.78
N TRP A 43 12.74 -19.95 -5.21
CA TRP A 43 13.01 -21.02 -6.17
C TRP A 43 13.45 -20.45 -7.54
N TRP A 44 12.71 -19.47 -8.05
CA TRP A 44 12.98 -18.79 -9.32
C TRP A 44 14.34 -18.08 -9.30
N GLY A 45 14.63 -17.39 -8.20
CA GLY A 45 15.94 -16.79 -7.99
C GLY A 45 17.07 -17.79 -8.08
N GLN A 46 16.93 -18.97 -7.47
CA GLN A 46 17.97 -20.01 -7.52
C GLN A 46 18.07 -20.69 -8.89
N LYS A 47 16.94 -21.04 -9.51
CA LYS A 47 16.91 -21.91 -10.69
C LYS A 47 16.98 -21.17 -12.02
N VAL A 48 16.42 -19.97 -12.09
CA VAL A 48 16.34 -19.19 -13.33
C VAL A 48 17.37 -18.08 -13.32
N TYR A 49 17.39 -17.25 -12.29
CA TYR A 49 18.29 -16.09 -12.24
C TYR A 49 19.68 -16.38 -11.66
N GLN A 50 19.91 -17.58 -11.11
CA GLN A 50 21.14 -17.95 -10.39
C GLN A 50 21.51 -16.94 -9.28
N GLN A 51 20.50 -16.30 -8.68
CA GLN A 51 20.57 -15.31 -7.62
C GLN A 51 19.84 -15.83 -6.37
N PRO A 52 20.52 -16.60 -5.50
CA PRO A 52 19.87 -17.25 -4.35
C PRO A 52 19.33 -16.26 -3.31
N GLN A 53 19.76 -15.00 -3.34
CA GLN A 53 19.35 -13.95 -2.40
C GLN A 53 18.40 -12.92 -3.04
N LEU A 54 17.52 -13.35 -3.94
CA LEU A 54 16.65 -12.47 -4.72
C LEU A 54 15.78 -11.52 -3.86
N LEU A 55 15.27 -11.98 -2.71
CA LEU A 55 14.51 -11.12 -1.78
C LEU A 55 15.35 -9.95 -1.23
N ARG A 56 16.67 -10.13 -1.04
CA ARG A 56 17.55 -9.03 -0.63
C ARG A 56 17.73 -8.02 -1.77
N ARG A 57 17.84 -8.50 -3.01
CA ARG A 57 17.87 -7.65 -4.22
C ARG A 57 16.57 -6.85 -4.38
N TYR A 58 15.42 -7.45 -4.06
CA TYR A 58 14.15 -6.75 -4.00
C TYR A 58 14.10 -5.64 -2.94
N GLY A 59 15.10 -5.56 -2.04
CA GLY A 59 15.22 -4.50 -1.03
C GLY A 59 14.78 -4.94 0.36
N LEU A 60 14.45 -6.23 0.56
CA LEU A 60 14.17 -6.78 1.88
C LEU A 60 15.49 -7.08 2.60
N GLN A 61 16.06 -6.04 3.20
CA GLN A 61 17.34 -6.10 3.90
C GLN A 61 17.14 -6.02 5.41
N GLY A 62 17.73 -6.94 6.17
CA GLY A 62 17.71 -6.94 7.63
C GLY A 62 18.68 -5.92 8.26
N THR A 63 18.79 -4.70 7.72
CA THR A 63 19.72 -3.67 8.20
C THR A 63 19.03 -2.65 9.09
N ARG A 64 19.78 -2.06 10.03
CA ARG A 64 19.27 -0.96 10.89
C ARG A 64 18.77 0.22 10.07
N GLN A 65 19.38 0.49 8.92
CA GLN A 65 18.95 1.57 8.03
C GLN A 65 17.58 1.27 7.41
N ASN A 66 17.33 0.03 6.96
CA ASN A 66 16.04 -0.37 6.43
C ASN A 66 14.93 -0.24 7.50
N ALA A 67 15.22 -0.61 8.75
CA ALA A 67 14.30 -0.43 9.87
C ALA A 67 14.02 1.05 10.17
N LYS A 68 15.05 1.90 10.21
CA LYS A 68 14.89 3.36 10.38
C LYS A 68 14.02 3.97 9.27
N GLU A 69 14.24 3.54 8.03
CA GLU A 69 13.45 3.97 6.87
C GLU A 69 11.99 3.52 7.00
N LEU A 70 11.73 2.31 7.48
CA LEU A 70 10.38 1.82 7.77
C LEU A 70 9.68 2.67 8.82
N PHE A 71 10.29 2.87 9.99
CA PHE A 71 9.66 3.68 11.04
C PHE A 71 9.50 5.15 10.63
N SER A 72 10.45 5.70 9.87
CA SER A 72 10.34 7.05 9.30
C SER A 72 9.18 7.15 8.32
N GLY A 73 9.04 6.18 7.40
CA GLY A 73 7.91 6.13 6.47
C GLY A 73 6.58 5.99 7.19
N LEU A 74 6.51 5.10 8.19
CA LEU A 74 5.31 4.88 9.01
C LEU A 74 4.87 6.19 9.67
N GLY A 75 5.80 6.89 10.32
CA GLY A 75 5.53 8.18 10.96
C GLY A 75 5.07 9.25 9.96
N VAL A 76 5.72 9.36 8.79
CA VAL A 76 5.33 10.32 7.75
C VAL A 76 3.93 10.01 7.20
N GLY A 77 3.63 8.74 6.92
CA GLY A 77 2.31 8.34 6.41
C GLY A 77 1.19 8.66 7.41
N VAL A 78 1.39 8.32 8.69
CA VAL A 78 0.44 8.65 9.77
C VAL A 78 0.25 10.15 9.91
N LEU A 79 1.35 10.92 9.92
CA LEU A 79 1.32 12.37 10.05
C LEU A 79 0.53 13.02 8.90
N ILE A 80 0.74 12.56 7.66
CA ILE A 80 -0.01 13.05 6.50
C ILE A 80 -1.49 12.76 6.64
N THR A 81 -1.87 11.53 7.00
CA THR A 81 -3.28 11.17 7.15
C THR A 81 -3.96 11.99 8.24
N PHE A 82 -3.35 12.13 9.42
CA PHE A 82 -3.95 12.92 10.50
C PHE A 82 -3.97 14.42 10.20
N SER A 83 -2.96 14.94 9.49
CA SER A 83 -2.95 16.35 9.08
C SER A 83 -4.05 16.65 8.06
N LEU A 84 -4.36 15.70 7.16
CA LEU A 84 -5.48 15.81 6.23
C LEU A 84 -6.81 15.91 6.98
N PHE A 85 -7.14 14.91 7.81
CA PHE A 85 -8.40 14.92 8.57
C PHE A 85 -8.45 16.07 9.59
N GLY A 86 -7.30 16.45 10.15
CA GLY A 86 -7.15 17.62 11.00
C GLY A 86 -7.53 18.91 10.27
N LEU A 87 -7.03 19.12 9.05
CA LEU A 87 -7.40 20.27 8.21
C LEU A 87 -8.89 20.27 7.88
N GLU A 88 -9.45 19.14 7.45
CA GLU A 88 -10.88 19.03 7.17
C GLU A 88 -11.75 19.33 8.40
N GLY A 89 -11.31 18.89 9.59
CA GLY A 89 -11.96 19.22 10.86
C GLY A 89 -11.86 20.70 11.22
N LEU A 90 -10.68 21.31 11.02
CA LEU A 90 -10.49 22.76 11.24
C LEU A 90 -11.35 23.62 10.32
N LEU A 91 -11.63 23.15 9.10
CA LEU A 91 -12.50 23.82 8.14
C LEU A 91 -13.99 23.54 8.37
N GLY A 92 -14.35 22.72 9.37
CA GLY A 92 -15.74 22.37 9.68
C GLY A 92 -16.37 21.34 8.73
N TRP A 93 -15.56 20.68 7.89
CA TRP A 93 -16.03 19.71 6.90
C TRP A 93 -16.29 18.33 7.51
N LEU A 94 -15.79 18.09 8.72
CA LEU A 94 -16.09 16.92 9.52
C LEU A 94 -16.19 17.28 11.00
N VAL A 95 -16.85 16.39 11.74
CA VAL A 95 -16.96 16.43 13.20
C VAL A 95 -16.31 15.17 13.77
N TRP A 96 -15.48 15.35 14.79
CA TRP A 96 -14.81 14.26 15.49
C TRP A 96 -15.79 13.50 16.38
N GLN A 97 -15.68 12.18 16.35
CA GLN A 97 -16.51 11.24 17.10
C GLN A 97 -15.64 10.41 18.06
N PRO A 98 -16.18 9.98 19.21
CA PRO A 98 -15.49 9.03 20.08
C PRO A 98 -15.35 7.67 19.38
N PRO A 99 -14.28 6.91 19.65
CA PRO A 99 -14.08 5.60 19.05
C PRO A 99 -15.19 4.61 19.43
N THR A 100 -15.67 3.83 18.46
CA THR A 100 -16.68 2.78 18.71
C THR A 100 -16.12 1.49 19.32
N ILE A 101 -14.80 1.35 19.35
CA ILE A 101 -14.08 0.20 19.93
C ILE A 101 -12.95 0.68 20.83
N PRO A 102 -12.41 -0.16 21.74
CA PRO A 102 -11.30 0.24 22.61
C PRO A 102 -10.11 0.77 21.80
N LEU A 103 -9.62 1.97 22.15
CA LEU A 103 -8.58 2.68 21.38
C LEU A 103 -7.31 1.85 21.21
N ALA A 104 -6.86 1.16 22.25
CA ALA A 104 -5.68 0.29 22.19
C ALA A 104 -5.86 -0.84 21.15
N LYS A 105 -7.05 -1.44 21.10
CA LYS A 105 -7.39 -2.48 20.12
C LYS A 105 -7.34 -1.92 18.70
N LEU A 106 -8.00 -0.78 18.45
CA LEU A 106 -8.02 -0.10 17.15
C LEU A 106 -6.60 0.21 16.64
N ILE A 107 -5.75 0.75 17.52
CA ILE A 107 -4.37 1.12 17.20
C ILE A 107 -3.53 -0.12 16.87
N LEU A 108 -3.59 -1.16 17.70
CA LEU A 108 -2.77 -2.36 17.54
C LEU A 108 -3.22 -3.23 16.36
N GLU A 109 -4.52 -3.46 16.18
CA GLU A 109 -5.07 -4.22 15.05
C GLU A 109 -4.83 -3.48 13.73
N GLY A 110 -5.01 -2.16 13.73
CA GLY A 110 -4.72 -1.32 12.58
C GLY A 110 -3.25 -1.35 12.20
N LEU A 111 -2.34 -1.29 13.17
CA LEU A 111 -0.90 -1.32 12.93
C LEU A 111 -0.47 -2.66 12.33
N ALA A 112 -0.93 -3.76 12.93
CA ALA A 112 -0.63 -5.11 12.45
C ALA A 112 -1.14 -5.32 11.02
N SER A 113 -2.39 -4.91 10.75
CA SER A 113 -3.01 -5.01 9.43
C SER A 113 -2.25 -4.17 8.40
N ALA A 114 -1.96 -2.91 8.73
CA ALA A 114 -1.29 -1.99 7.82
C ALA A 114 0.16 -2.39 7.51
N LEU A 115 0.90 -2.91 8.49
CA LEU A 115 2.22 -3.47 8.26
C LEU A 115 2.17 -4.72 7.40
N GLY A 116 1.17 -5.60 7.59
CA GLY A 116 0.96 -6.78 6.76
C GLY A 116 0.68 -6.40 5.29
N ILE A 117 -0.25 -5.48 5.07
CA ILE A 117 -0.62 -4.96 3.75
C ILE A 117 0.59 -4.27 3.10
N GLY A 118 1.19 -3.28 3.77
CA GLY A 118 2.33 -2.54 3.26
C GLY A 118 3.53 -3.44 2.99
N PHE A 119 3.78 -4.47 3.81
CA PHE A 119 4.85 -5.43 3.54
C PHE A 119 4.57 -6.27 2.30
N ALA A 120 3.38 -6.87 2.21
CA ALA A 120 3.03 -7.77 1.13
C ALA A 120 2.97 -7.04 -0.22
N GLU A 121 2.26 -5.92 -0.28
CA GLU A 121 2.12 -5.14 -1.50
C GLU A 121 3.45 -4.55 -1.95
N GLU A 122 4.23 -3.92 -1.05
CA GLU A 122 5.49 -3.32 -1.47
C GLU A 122 6.53 -4.37 -1.89
N LEU A 123 6.49 -5.58 -1.33
CA LEU A 123 7.35 -6.67 -1.81
C LEU A 123 6.92 -7.17 -3.20
N VAL A 124 5.62 -7.24 -3.48
CA VAL A 124 5.10 -7.64 -4.80
C VAL A 124 5.38 -6.57 -5.85
N PHE A 125 4.99 -5.32 -5.60
CA PHE A 125 5.09 -4.24 -6.57
C PHE A 125 6.52 -3.70 -6.63
N ARG A 126 7.03 -3.14 -5.52
CA ARG A 126 8.31 -2.41 -5.51
C ARG A 126 9.48 -3.37 -5.40
N GLY A 127 9.26 -4.56 -4.88
CA GLY A 127 10.24 -5.64 -4.84
C GLY A 127 10.32 -6.39 -6.17
N TRP A 128 9.35 -7.25 -6.43
CA TRP A 128 9.36 -8.17 -7.57
C TRP A 128 9.02 -7.52 -8.90
N LEU A 129 7.82 -6.92 -9.05
CA LEU A 129 7.34 -6.41 -10.34
C LEU A 129 8.28 -5.33 -10.89
N LEU A 130 8.68 -4.39 -10.04
CA LEU A 130 9.62 -3.34 -10.43
C LEU A 130 11.00 -3.90 -10.81
N ASP A 131 11.56 -4.87 -10.06
CA ASP A 131 12.85 -5.51 -10.43
C ASP A 131 12.74 -6.24 -11.76
N GLU A 132 11.60 -6.89 -12.03
CA GLU A 132 11.34 -7.57 -13.30
C GLU A 132 11.27 -6.57 -14.45
N LEU A 133 10.49 -5.50 -14.30
CA LEU A 133 10.39 -4.44 -15.30
C LEU A 133 11.73 -3.72 -15.54
N GLU A 134 12.58 -3.58 -14.53
CA GLU A 134 13.89 -2.92 -14.66
C GLU A 134 14.96 -3.79 -15.34
N ARG A 135 14.70 -5.09 -15.58
CA ARG A 135 15.61 -5.95 -16.36
C ARG A 135 15.59 -5.62 -17.85
N ASP A 136 14.41 -5.33 -18.39
CA ASP A 136 14.19 -5.17 -19.84
C ASP A 136 13.78 -3.76 -20.25
N TYR A 137 13.31 -2.92 -19.31
CA TYR A 137 12.82 -1.58 -19.60
C TYR A 137 13.64 -0.48 -18.93
N ARG A 138 13.61 0.72 -19.52
CA ARG A 138 14.26 1.92 -18.97
C ARG A 138 13.61 2.30 -17.62
N PRO A 139 14.37 2.85 -16.64
CA PRO A 139 13.85 3.17 -15.31
C PRO A 139 12.59 4.03 -15.27
N ARG A 140 12.41 4.93 -16.24
CA ARG A 140 11.18 5.75 -16.35
C ARG A 140 9.97 4.93 -16.76
N VAL A 141 10.13 3.98 -17.68
CA VAL A 141 9.06 3.08 -18.14
C VAL A 141 8.68 2.14 -17.01
N SER A 142 9.65 1.51 -16.34
CA SER A 142 9.40 0.59 -15.23
C SER A 142 8.66 1.28 -14.07
N LEU A 143 9.00 2.54 -13.76
CA LEU A 143 8.30 3.35 -12.76
C LEU A 143 6.84 3.62 -13.12
N LEU A 144 6.57 4.01 -14.38
CA LEU A 144 5.20 4.30 -14.82
C LEU A 144 4.36 3.03 -14.91
N ALA A 145 4.94 1.94 -15.43
CA ALA A 145 4.29 0.66 -15.53
C ALA A 145 3.96 0.08 -14.15
N ASP A 146 4.91 0.08 -13.20
CA ASP A 146 4.67 -0.37 -11.82
C ASP A 146 3.53 0.40 -11.15
N ALA A 147 3.57 1.74 -11.20
CA ALA A 147 2.55 2.59 -10.58
C ALA A 147 1.17 2.40 -11.24
N PHE A 148 1.12 2.24 -12.56
CA PHE A 148 -0.13 2.02 -13.28
C PHE A 148 -0.72 0.64 -13.01
N ILE A 149 0.11 -0.42 -13.01
CA ILE A 149 -0.32 -1.79 -12.68
C ILE A 149 -0.83 -1.82 -11.23
N PHE A 150 -0.10 -1.20 -10.29
CA PHE A 150 -0.52 -1.05 -8.90
C PHE A 150 -1.92 -0.42 -8.80
N ALA A 151 -2.13 0.73 -9.45
CA ALA A 151 -3.42 1.41 -9.44
C ALA A 151 -4.52 0.58 -10.12
N LEU A 152 -4.24 -0.07 -11.24
CA LEU A 152 -5.21 -0.88 -11.99
C LEU A 152 -5.66 -2.11 -11.21
N LEU A 153 -4.75 -2.79 -10.50
CA LEU A 153 -5.09 -4.00 -9.75
C LEU A 153 -6.03 -3.73 -8.56
N HIS A 154 -6.05 -2.49 -8.04
CA HIS A 154 -7.05 -2.06 -7.05
C HIS A 154 -8.48 -1.98 -7.62
N PHE A 155 -8.65 -2.13 -8.93
CA PHE A 155 -9.93 -2.18 -9.63
C PHE A 155 -10.31 -3.59 -10.12
N LEU A 156 -9.61 -4.63 -9.67
CA LEU A 156 -10.08 -6.02 -9.84
C LEU A 156 -11.27 -6.32 -8.90
N LYS A 157 -12.45 -5.81 -9.29
CA LYS A 157 -13.71 -5.89 -8.54
C LYS A 157 -14.91 -5.81 -9.49
N PRO A 158 -16.14 -6.09 -9.03
CA PRO A 158 -17.33 -5.99 -9.87
C PRO A 158 -17.48 -4.60 -10.50
N LEU A 159 -18.02 -4.52 -11.73
CA LEU A 159 -18.11 -3.27 -12.52
C LEU A 159 -18.72 -2.09 -11.74
N ARG A 160 -19.76 -2.34 -10.93
CA ARG A 160 -20.38 -1.32 -10.09
C ARG A 160 -19.38 -0.69 -9.10
N GLU A 161 -18.56 -1.53 -8.46
CA GLU A 161 -17.54 -1.08 -7.51
C GLU A 161 -16.40 -0.34 -8.21
N ILE A 162 -16.08 -0.70 -9.47
CA ILE A 162 -15.13 0.04 -10.29
C ILE A 162 -15.59 1.48 -10.49
N PHE A 163 -16.81 1.68 -11.00
CA PHE A 163 -17.33 3.03 -11.23
C PHE A 163 -17.43 3.85 -9.95
N ARG A 164 -17.92 3.23 -8.87
CA ARG A 164 -18.07 3.88 -7.56
C ARG A 164 -16.73 4.43 -7.04
N THR A 165 -15.66 3.64 -7.15
CA THR A 165 -14.34 4.00 -6.58
C THR A 165 -13.37 4.62 -7.59
N LEU A 166 -13.80 4.82 -8.84
CA LEU A 166 -13.00 5.41 -9.91
C LEU A 166 -12.36 6.75 -9.54
N PRO A 167 -12.99 7.64 -8.75
CA PRO A 167 -12.36 8.88 -8.32
C PRO A 167 -11.05 8.68 -7.54
N GLY A 168 -10.83 7.51 -6.93
CA GLY A 168 -9.59 7.17 -6.23
C GLY A 168 -8.42 6.77 -7.12
N PHE A 169 -8.64 6.53 -8.42
CA PHE A 169 -7.59 6.08 -9.35
C PHE A 169 -6.38 7.05 -9.42
N PRO A 170 -6.54 8.38 -9.53
CA PRO A 170 -5.42 9.30 -9.54
C PRO A 170 -4.59 9.26 -8.26
N GLY A 171 -5.26 9.09 -7.10
CA GLY A 171 -4.59 8.96 -5.80
C GLY A 171 -3.75 7.69 -5.71
N LEU A 172 -4.28 6.55 -6.19
CA LEU A 172 -3.55 5.28 -6.25
C LEU A 172 -2.36 5.34 -7.20
N LEU A 173 -2.53 5.95 -8.39
CA LEU A 173 -1.43 6.13 -9.33
C LEU A 173 -0.32 6.99 -8.73
N LEU A 174 -0.68 8.11 -8.09
CA LEU A 174 0.26 9.02 -7.44
C LEU A 174 0.98 8.36 -6.25
N LEU A 175 0.25 7.60 -5.44
CA LEU A 175 0.82 6.78 -4.37
C LEU A 175 1.81 5.76 -4.96
N GLY A 176 1.44 5.10 -6.05
CA GLY A 176 2.29 4.14 -6.73
C GLY A 176 3.61 4.75 -7.20
N LEU A 177 3.58 5.95 -7.79
CA LEU A 177 4.78 6.71 -8.19
C LEU A 177 5.64 7.08 -6.97
N THR A 178 4.98 7.55 -5.91
CA THR A 178 5.61 7.96 -4.64
C THR A 178 6.41 6.84 -4.02
N LEU A 179 5.87 5.62 -4.01
CA LEU A 179 6.49 4.44 -3.41
C LEU A 179 7.69 3.92 -4.20
N VAL A 180 7.69 4.08 -5.53
CA VAL A 180 8.89 3.84 -6.36
C VAL A 180 9.98 4.87 -6.05
N TRP A 181 9.63 6.16 -5.97
CA TRP A 181 10.59 7.20 -5.58
C TRP A 181 11.14 6.99 -4.17
N ALA A 182 10.32 6.54 -3.22
CA ALA A 182 10.75 6.21 -1.87
C ALA A 182 11.81 5.08 -1.84
N LYS A 183 11.61 4.02 -2.65
CA LYS A 183 12.59 2.93 -2.81
C LYS A 183 13.89 3.43 -3.43
N ARG A 184 13.82 4.17 -4.53
CA ARG A 184 15.00 4.73 -5.22
C ARG A 184 15.76 5.70 -4.30
N GLY A 185 15.04 6.57 -3.60
CA GLY A 185 15.53 7.46 -2.55
C GLY A 185 16.05 6.77 -1.27
N SER A 186 15.98 5.43 -1.23
CA SER A 186 16.50 4.57 -0.17
C SER A 186 17.52 3.56 -0.72
N LYS A 187 18.16 3.86 -1.86
CA LYS A 187 19.17 3.00 -2.51
C LYS A 187 18.67 1.56 -2.72
N GLY A 188 17.40 1.41 -3.13
CA GLY A 188 16.76 0.13 -3.43
C GLY A 188 16.16 -0.62 -2.23
N ARG A 189 16.34 -0.13 -1.00
CA ARG A 189 15.70 -0.71 0.20
C ARG A 189 14.20 -0.44 0.23
N LEU A 190 13.44 -1.42 0.72
CA LEU A 190 11.97 -1.34 0.77
C LEU A 190 11.43 -0.66 2.02
N GLY A 191 12.23 -0.48 3.07
CA GLY A 191 11.78 -0.02 4.38
C GLY A 191 10.94 1.24 4.29
N LEU A 192 11.41 2.27 3.59
CA LEU A 192 10.67 3.52 3.45
C LEU A 192 9.34 3.34 2.71
N SER A 193 9.30 2.56 1.63
CA SER A 193 8.07 2.30 0.89
C SER A 193 7.06 1.52 1.73
N ILE A 194 7.50 0.47 2.42
CA ILE A 194 6.67 -0.31 3.37
C ILE A 194 6.12 0.62 4.45
N GLY A 195 7.00 1.44 5.04
CA GLY A 195 6.64 2.39 6.08
C GLY A 195 5.60 3.39 5.61
N LEU A 196 5.85 4.08 4.48
CA LEU A 196 4.93 5.08 3.95
C LEU A 196 3.56 4.48 3.63
N HIS A 197 3.54 3.34 2.95
CA HIS A 197 2.31 2.65 2.59
C HIS A 197 1.55 2.23 3.87
N ALA A 198 2.22 1.52 4.78
CA ALA A 198 1.62 1.12 6.06
C ALA A 198 1.15 2.33 6.89
N GLY A 199 1.88 3.44 6.89
CA GLY A 199 1.53 4.63 7.67
C GLY A 199 0.25 5.29 7.16
N LEU A 200 0.10 5.41 5.83
CA LEU A 200 -1.12 5.93 5.22
C LEU A 200 -2.32 5.03 5.51
N VAL A 201 -2.16 3.71 5.31
CA VAL A 201 -3.20 2.70 5.58
C VAL A 201 -3.58 2.67 7.06
N TRP A 202 -2.61 2.77 7.96
CA TRP A 202 -2.84 2.73 9.41
C TRP A 202 -3.58 3.96 9.91
N GLY A 203 -3.15 5.16 9.49
CA GLY A 203 -3.86 6.40 9.82
C GLY A 203 -5.31 6.35 9.33
N TYR A 204 -5.52 5.87 8.10
CA TYR A 204 -6.86 5.72 7.53
C TYR A 204 -7.69 4.67 8.27
N TYR A 205 -7.08 3.54 8.65
CA TYR A 205 -7.72 2.50 9.44
C TYR A 205 -8.21 3.05 10.78
N ILE A 206 -7.38 3.80 11.51
CA ILE A 206 -7.76 4.40 12.79
C ILE A 206 -9.00 5.29 12.63
N ILE A 207 -9.00 6.16 11.62
CA ILE A 207 -10.10 7.08 11.36
C ILE A 207 -11.37 6.34 10.94
N ASN A 208 -11.27 5.45 9.95
CA ASN A 208 -12.43 4.85 9.29
C ASN A 208 -13.00 3.65 10.07
N VAL A 209 -12.16 2.75 10.58
CA VAL A 209 -12.63 1.61 11.40
C VAL A 209 -13.04 2.07 12.80
N GLY A 210 -12.37 3.08 13.34
CA GLY A 210 -12.77 3.71 14.60
C GLY A 210 -14.05 4.55 14.49
N ASN A 211 -14.54 4.80 13.27
CA ASN A 211 -15.62 5.74 12.96
C ASN A 211 -15.41 7.11 13.63
N LEU A 212 -14.18 7.61 13.63
CA LEU A 212 -13.77 8.80 14.37
C LEU A 212 -14.22 10.12 13.74
N VAL A 213 -14.80 10.07 12.55
CA VAL A 213 -15.21 11.27 11.81
C VAL A 213 -16.59 11.06 11.21
N GLN A 214 -17.39 12.12 11.27
CA GLN A 214 -18.63 12.26 10.53
C GLN A 214 -18.53 13.51 9.65
N PHE A 215 -18.62 13.34 8.33
CA PHE A 215 -18.59 14.47 7.41
C PHE A 215 -19.86 15.32 7.55
N SER A 216 -19.70 16.63 7.54
CA SER A 216 -20.79 17.59 7.76
C SER A 216 -21.66 17.83 6.52
N GLY A 217 -21.18 17.45 5.34
CA GLY A 217 -21.84 17.71 4.06
C GLY A 217 -21.80 19.18 3.61
N GLN A 218 -21.02 20.02 4.29
CA GLN A 218 -20.88 21.45 3.94
C GLN A 218 -20.20 21.67 2.58
N VAL A 219 -19.33 20.74 2.18
CA VAL A 219 -18.65 20.75 0.88
C VAL A 219 -18.88 19.42 0.18
N SER A 220 -18.67 19.40 -1.14
CA SER A 220 -18.84 18.18 -1.94
C SER A 220 -17.86 17.09 -1.55
N ASP A 221 -18.30 15.84 -1.58
CA ASP A 221 -17.46 14.65 -1.38
C ASP A 221 -16.28 14.57 -2.38
N TRP A 222 -16.35 15.25 -3.53
CA TRP A 222 -15.20 15.36 -4.44
C TRP A 222 -14.03 16.13 -3.82
N ILE A 223 -14.28 16.97 -2.81
CA ILE A 223 -13.25 17.74 -2.09
C ILE A 223 -12.66 16.90 -0.97
N THR A 224 -13.51 16.34 -0.10
CA THR A 224 -13.12 15.61 1.12
C THR A 224 -12.78 14.14 0.89
N GLY A 225 -13.34 13.52 -0.16
CA GLY A 225 -13.12 12.12 -0.49
C GLY A 225 -14.42 11.35 -0.72
N VAL A 226 -14.66 10.96 -1.98
CA VAL A 226 -15.80 10.12 -2.34
C VAL A 226 -15.77 8.82 -1.54
N ASP A 227 -16.93 8.41 -1.01
CA ASP A 227 -17.09 7.23 -0.15
C ASP A 227 -16.19 7.23 1.10
N LYS A 228 -15.92 8.41 1.66
CA LYS A 228 -15.03 8.61 2.83
C LYS A 228 -13.57 8.22 2.55
N ASN A 229 -13.20 8.01 1.29
CA ASN A 229 -11.84 7.67 0.91
C ASN A 229 -11.05 8.95 0.57
N PRO A 230 -10.04 9.33 1.36
CA PRO A 230 -9.28 10.56 1.10
C PRO A 230 -8.54 10.50 -0.24
N LEU A 231 -8.15 9.30 -0.74
CA LEU A 231 -7.52 9.15 -2.06
C LEU A 231 -8.44 9.56 -3.22
N ALA A 232 -9.75 9.61 -2.96
CA ALA A 232 -10.80 9.95 -3.91
C ALA A 232 -11.27 11.42 -3.77
N GLY A 233 -10.51 12.27 -3.07
CA GLY A 233 -10.82 13.68 -2.85
C GLY A 233 -9.68 14.61 -3.25
N VAL A 234 -10.00 15.86 -3.59
CA VAL A 234 -9.01 16.89 -3.95
C VAL A 234 -8.01 17.12 -2.83
N ILE A 235 -8.44 17.17 -1.56
CA ILE A 235 -7.53 17.39 -0.44
C ILE A 235 -6.53 16.24 -0.32
N GLY A 236 -6.98 14.99 -0.42
CA GLY A 236 -6.08 13.84 -0.42
C GLY A 236 -5.08 13.86 -1.57
N LEU A 237 -5.51 14.26 -2.77
CA LEU A 237 -4.59 14.45 -3.89
C LEU A 237 -3.55 15.54 -3.65
N VAL A 238 -3.91 16.64 -2.99
CA VAL A 238 -2.95 17.69 -2.61
C VAL A 238 -1.91 17.16 -1.63
N PHE A 239 -2.34 16.50 -0.55
CA PHE A 239 -1.44 15.92 0.45
C PHE A 239 -0.53 14.85 -0.16
N LEU A 240 -1.07 13.97 -1.00
CA LEU A 240 -0.27 12.99 -1.74
C LEU A 240 0.69 13.65 -2.72
N SER A 241 0.32 14.75 -3.36
CA SER A 241 1.20 15.47 -4.29
C SER A 241 2.39 16.10 -3.57
N VAL A 242 2.18 16.62 -2.36
CA VAL A 242 3.26 17.13 -1.50
C VAL A 242 4.21 15.99 -1.11
N LEU A 243 3.67 14.84 -0.69
CA LEU A 243 4.49 13.65 -0.37
C LEU A 243 5.28 13.18 -1.59
N ALA A 244 4.60 13.05 -2.73
CA ALA A 244 5.16 12.63 -4.01
C ALA A 244 6.32 13.53 -4.43
N PHE A 245 6.15 14.85 -4.34
CA PHE A 245 7.20 15.82 -4.63
C PHE A 245 8.40 15.64 -3.70
N GLY A 246 8.17 15.47 -2.39
CA GLY A 246 9.22 15.21 -1.41
C GLY A 246 10.02 13.94 -1.72
N MET A 247 9.33 12.84 -2.01
CA MET A 247 9.97 11.56 -2.36
C MET A 247 10.73 11.63 -3.69
N ARG A 248 10.16 12.31 -4.69
CA ARG A 248 10.83 12.55 -5.97
C ARG A 248 12.13 13.33 -5.78
N LYS A 249 12.10 14.44 -5.02
CA LYS A 249 13.31 15.24 -4.72
C LYS A 249 14.36 14.40 -4.00
N ARG A 250 13.94 13.62 -3.00
CA ARG A 250 14.83 12.69 -2.29
C ARG A 250 15.47 11.68 -3.24
N SER A 251 14.72 11.13 -4.19
CA SER A 251 15.26 10.17 -5.17
C SER A 251 16.35 10.80 -6.06
N HIS A 252 16.12 12.00 -6.58
CA HIS A 252 17.09 12.68 -7.45
C HIS A 252 18.35 13.18 -6.72
N SER A 253 18.25 13.53 -5.43
CA SER A 253 19.40 14.00 -4.65
C SER A 253 20.51 12.94 -4.48
N LEU A 254 20.18 11.66 -4.70
CA LEU A 254 21.15 10.56 -4.66
C LEU A 254 21.81 10.26 -6.01
N ASP A 255 21.27 10.80 -7.11
CA ASP A 255 21.78 10.61 -8.48
C ASP A 255 22.75 11.73 -8.92
N SER A 256 22.90 12.78 -8.11
CA SER A 256 23.83 13.89 -8.39
C SER A 256 25.26 13.49 -8.00
N PRO A 257 26.26 13.60 -8.89
CA PRO A 257 27.65 13.40 -8.52
C PRO A 257 28.03 14.39 -7.40
N GLN A 258 28.66 13.91 -6.33
CA GLN A 258 29.36 14.75 -5.37
C GLN A 258 30.66 15.26 -5.99
#